data_AF-A0A2G9MUU3-F1
#
_entry.id   AF-A0A2G9MUU3-F1
#
_cell.length_a   1.000
_cell.length_b   1.000
_cell.length_c   1.000
_cell.angle_alpha   90.00
_cell.angle_beta   90.00
_cell.angle_gamma   90.00
#
_symmetry.space_group_name_H-M   'P 1'
#
loop_
_entity.id
_entity.type
_entity.pdbx_description
1 polymer ?
#
loop_
_entity_poly.entity_id
_entity_poly.type
_entity_poly.pdbx_seq_one_letter_code
_entity_poly.pdbx_strand_id
1 'polypeptide(L)'
;MKLLTVHADFLEYEALTKATTSAEEAKKGKIRVEECLVAFCAVEEGDKDVKGTAASAAKEMMSIAEQVKCKRIVIYPWVHLTQNPSSLGVALSVLKETEKEFSSDASLEISRAPFGWYKSFDIKCKGHPLSELSRSISAGGEKKGKAEEPQISASLKAEDKLAKKYYIMDLEGNLHEPEKFDFSKFQNLKKFANYEMSKVRAYDKEPPHIKLMKEHNISDYEPGSDCGNLRWYPNGTLIKRLLEQSITECCVNYGGMEVETPLMYDFEHPALKKYLNRFPARQYTVLSDDKSYFLRFAACFGQFLM
;
A
#
# COMPACT_ATOMS: atom_id res chain seq x y z
N MET A 1 10.76 13.95 -2.63
CA MET A 1 11.77 13.31 -3.50
C MET A 1 11.31 11.90 -3.82
N LYS A 2 11.31 11.50 -5.10
CA LYS A 2 11.01 10.14 -5.54
C LYS A 2 12.30 9.37 -5.80
N LEU A 3 12.29 8.10 -5.41
CA LEU A 3 13.38 7.17 -5.56
C LEU A 3 12.85 5.88 -6.21
N LEU A 4 13.53 5.40 -7.24
CA LEU A 4 13.39 4.05 -7.77
C LEU A 4 14.75 3.38 -7.66
N THR A 5 14.85 2.32 -6.86
CA THR A 5 16.08 1.53 -6.72
C THR A 5 15.98 0.26 -7.54
N VAL A 6 17.06 -0.05 -8.26
CA VAL A 6 17.20 -1.27 -9.06
C VAL A 6 18.49 -1.97 -8.67
N HIS A 7 18.41 -3.17 -8.11
CA HIS A 7 19.57 -4.03 -7.88
C HIS A 7 19.94 -4.74 -9.18
N ALA A 8 21.10 -4.39 -9.73
CA ALA A 8 21.50 -4.76 -11.07
C ALA A 8 22.84 -5.50 -11.09
N ASP A 9 22.98 -6.43 -12.04
CA ASP A 9 24.27 -7.01 -12.42
C ASP A 9 25.22 -5.90 -12.89
N PHE A 10 24.70 -4.95 -13.67
CA PHE A 10 25.46 -3.76 -14.06
C PHE A 10 24.55 -2.58 -14.42
N LEU A 11 25.16 -1.39 -14.35
CA LEU A 11 24.71 -0.17 -15.00
C LEU A 11 25.86 0.39 -15.84
N GLU A 12 25.61 0.63 -17.12
CA GLU A 12 26.51 1.35 -18.02
C GLU A 12 25.82 2.61 -18.52
N TYR A 13 26.49 3.75 -18.52
CA TYR A 13 25.92 5.00 -19.04
C TYR A 13 26.95 5.90 -19.71
N GLU A 14 26.49 6.72 -20.65
CA GLU A 14 27.30 7.71 -21.37
C GLU A 14 26.54 9.04 -21.49
N ALA A 15 27.20 10.13 -21.11
CA ALA A 15 26.67 11.48 -21.28
C ALA A 15 26.83 11.93 -22.73
N LEU A 16 25.70 12.28 -23.38
CA LEU A 16 25.67 12.62 -24.80
C LEU A 16 25.61 14.14 -25.00
N THR A 17 24.47 14.75 -24.67
CA THR A 17 24.21 16.17 -24.89
C THR A 17 23.73 16.84 -23.60
N LYS A 18 24.08 18.11 -23.42
CA LYS A 18 23.61 18.91 -22.29
C LYS A 18 22.11 19.16 -22.43
N ALA A 19 21.35 18.81 -21.41
CA ALA A 19 19.92 19.04 -21.32
C ALA A 19 19.59 20.40 -20.67
N THR A 20 20.53 20.99 -19.90
CA THR A 20 20.32 22.27 -19.20
C THR A 20 21.58 23.13 -19.21
N THR A 21 21.42 24.44 -18.96
CA THR A 21 22.54 25.38 -18.82
C THR A 21 23.35 25.15 -17.54
N SER A 22 22.74 24.52 -16.53
CA SER A 22 23.37 24.13 -15.26
C SER A 22 23.94 22.70 -15.27
N ALA A 23 24.15 22.11 -16.46
CA ALA A 23 24.72 20.78 -16.59
C ALA A 23 26.14 20.72 -16.02
N GLU A 24 26.41 19.70 -15.21
CA GLU A 24 27.75 19.47 -14.64
C GLU A 24 28.77 19.08 -15.71
N GLU A 25 30.06 19.16 -15.38
CA GLU A 25 31.07 18.54 -16.21
C GLU A 25 30.93 17.02 -16.16
N ALA A 26 30.96 16.38 -17.33
CA ALA A 26 30.86 14.93 -17.48
C ALA A 26 32.17 14.37 -18.05
N LYS A 27 32.61 13.24 -17.52
CA LYS A 27 33.71 12.48 -18.13
C LYS A 27 33.27 11.98 -19.51
N LYS A 28 34.19 12.03 -20.48
CA LYS A 28 33.94 11.51 -21.83
C LYS A 28 34.03 9.99 -21.84
N GLY A 29 33.10 9.35 -22.55
CA GLY A 29 33.05 7.89 -22.72
C GLY A 29 32.08 7.20 -21.77
N LYS A 30 31.91 5.89 -22.00
CA LYS A 30 31.04 5.01 -21.22
C LYS A 30 31.60 4.75 -19.82
N ILE A 31 30.75 4.87 -18.82
CA ILE A 31 31.04 4.51 -17.43
C ILE A 31 30.21 3.28 -17.08
N ARG A 32 30.87 2.25 -16.56
CA ARG A 32 30.23 0.99 -16.19
C ARG A 32 30.48 0.65 -14.73
N VAL A 33 29.42 0.29 -14.02
CA VAL A 33 29.46 -0.16 -12.62
C VAL A 33 28.82 -1.54 -12.55
N GLU A 34 29.57 -2.52 -12.08
CA GLU A 34 29.11 -3.90 -11.86
C GLU A 34 28.50 -4.05 -10.46
N GLU A 35 27.68 -5.08 -10.23
CA GLU A 35 27.00 -5.45 -8.97
C GLU A 35 26.63 -4.24 -8.12
N CYS A 36 25.62 -3.49 -8.58
CA CYS A 36 25.29 -2.19 -8.01
C CYS A 36 23.79 -2.03 -7.75
N LEU A 37 23.49 -1.21 -6.74
CA LEU A 37 22.17 -0.66 -6.50
C LEU A 37 22.07 0.68 -7.22
N VAL A 38 21.33 0.72 -8.33
CA VAL A 38 21.06 1.95 -9.06
C VAL A 38 19.91 2.68 -8.39
N ALA A 39 20.15 3.90 -7.95
CA ALA A 39 19.17 4.75 -7.30
C ALA A 39 18.76 5.88 -8.26
N PHE A 40 17.67 5.68 -9.00
CA PHE A 40 17.08 6.72 -9.83
C PHE A 40 16.34 7.74 -8.97
N CYS A 41 16.71 9.01 -9.09
CA CYS A 41 16.31 10.07 -8.17
C CYS A 41 15.59 11.22 -8.89
N ALA A 42 14.39 11.58 -8.43
CA ALA A 42 13.72 12.83 -8.79
C ALA A 42 13.46 13.69 -7.56
N VAL A 43 13.99 14.91 -7.56
CA VAL A 43 13.77 15.88 -6.48
C VAL A 43 12.53 16.71 -6.83
N GLU A 44 11.63 16.90 -5.86
CA GLU A 44 10.31 17.51 -6.01
C GLU A 44 10.26 18.91 -5.37
N GLU A 45 9.33 19.76 -5.81
CA GLU A 45 9.21 21.15 -5.35
C GLU A 45 9.10 21.29 -3.81
N GLY A 46 8.52 20.29 -3.14
CA GLY A 46 8.41 20.24 -1.68
C GLY A 46 9.71 19.94 -0.93
N ASP A 47 10.77 19.51 -1.61
CA ASP A 47 12.06 19.12 -1.01
C ASP A 47 12.98 20.32 -0.76
N LYS A 48 12.44 21.35 -0.09
CA LYS A 48 13.17 22.60 0.18
C LYS A 48 14.22 22.45 1.28
N ASP A 49 14.03 21.52 2.20
CA ASP A 49 15.07 21.14 3.17
C ASP A 49 16.05 20.15 2.51
N VAL A 50 17.12 20.72 1.96
CA VAL A 50 18.15 19.98 1.22
C VAL A 50 18.83 18.92 2.09
N LYS A 51 19.22 19.28 3.31
CA LYS A 51 19.96 18.39 4.21
C LYS A 51 19.08 17.29 4.76
N GLY A 52 17.88 17.64 5.23
CA GLY A 52 16.94 16.64 5.75
C GLY A 52 16.49 15.65 4.67
N THR A 53 16.28 16.13 3.44
CA THR A 53 15.93 15.26 2.30
C THR A 53 17.10 14.35 1.93
N ALA A 54 18.32 14.89 1.85
CA ALA A 54 19.53 14.11 1.52
C ALA A 54 19.82 13.02 2.56
N ALA A 55 19.80 13.35 3.85
CA ALA A 55 20.01 12.38 4.93
C ALA A 55 18.95 11.27 4.91
N SER A 56 17.68 11.63 4.65
CA SER A 56 16.59 10.65 4.57
C SER A 56 16.73 9.75 3.33
N ALA A 57 17.15 10.30 2.19
CA ALA A 57 17.40 9.53 0.98
C ALA A 57 18.58 8.59 1.14
N ALA A 58 19.70 9.06 1.70
CA ALA A 58 20.88 8.26 1.96
C ALA A 58 20.58 7.09 2.90
N LYS A 59 19.85 7.34 4.00
CA LYS A 59 19.41 6.31 4.94
C LYS A 59 18.54 5.23 4.27
N GLU A 60 17.61 5.61 3.41
CA GLU A 60 16.75 4.64 2.71
C GLU A 60 17.55 3.83 1.68
N MET A 61 18.44 4.47 0.90
CA MET A 61 19.33 3.79 -0.03
C MET A 61 20.25 2.79 0.69
N MET A 62 20.81 3.17 1.85
CA MET A 62 21.65 2.31 2.69
C MET A 62 20.88 1.09 3.20
N SER A 63 19.68 1.31 3.76
CA SER A 63 18.79 0.23 4.23
C SER A 63 18.49 -0.79 3.12
N ILE A 64 18.21 -0.32 1.90
CA ILE A 64 17.96 -1.21 0.75
C ILE A 64 19.24 -1.94 0.35
N ALA A 65 20.37 -1.23 0.27
CA ALA A 65 21.67 -1.81 -0.07
C ALA A 65 22.08 -2.93 0.89
N GLU A 66 21.86 -2.76 2.19
CA GLU A 66 22.09 -3.80 3.21
C GLU A 66 21.20 -5.03 3.00
N GLN A 67 19.91 -4.84 2.71
CA GLN A 67 18.97 -5.94 2.48
C GLN A 67 19.37 -6.81 1.29
N VAL A 68 19.84 -6.18 0.21
CA VAL A 68 20.30 -6.89 -0.99
C VAL A 68 21.79 -7.22 -0.97
N LYS A 69 22.48 -6.88 0.13
CA LYS A 69 23.94 -7.08 0.33
C LYS A 69 24.80 -6.45 -0.77
N CYS A 70 24.40 -5.30 -1.28
CA CYS A 70 25.11 -4.57 -2.32
C CYS A 70 25.99 -3.48 -1.72
N LYS A 71 27.27 -3.44 -2.11
CA LYS A 71 28.23 -2.44 -1.63
C LYS A 71 28.36 -1.22 -2.53
N ARG A 72 27.92 -1.33 -3.79
CA ARG A 72 28.01 -0.27 -4.78
C ARG A 72 26.66 0.41 -4.95
N ILE A 73 26.60 1.73 -4.80
CA ILE A 73 25.38 2.51 -5.04
C ILE A 73 25.65 3.55 -6.12
N VAL A 74 24.79 3.60 -7.13
CA VAL A 74 24.87 4.60 -8.20
C VAL A 74 23.69 5.57 -8.07
N ILE A 75 23.96 6.81 -7.69
CA ILE A 75 22.96 7.87 -7.66
C ILE A 75 22.76 8.38 -9.09
N TYR A 76 21.58 8.14 -9.66
CA TYR A 76 21.26 8.47 -11.04
C TYR A 76 20.17 9.56 -11.12
N PRO A 77 20.49 10.79 -11.53
CA PRO A 77 19.48 11.85 -11.67
C PRO A 77 18.46 11.50 -12.76
N TRP A 78 17.19 11.38 -12.38
CA TRP A 78 16.09 10.94 -13.25
C TRP A 78 14.79 11.69 -12.97
N VAL A 79 14.63 12.88 -13.55
CA VAL A 79 13.49 13.78 -13.27
C VAL A 79 12.12 13.17 -13.60
N HIS A 80 12.05 12.19 -14.50
CA HIS A 80 10.78 11.62 -14.99
C HIS A 80 10.02 10.77 -13.95
N LEU A 81 10.56 10.54 -12.74
CA LEU A 81 9.82 9.87 -11.67
C LEU A 81 8.77 10.77 -10.99
N THR A 82 8.76 12.08 -11.26
CA THR A 82 7.82 13.03 -10.66
C THR A 82 7.14 13.90 -11.72
N GLN A 83 5.93 14.36 -11.40
CA GLN A 83 5.19 15.37 -12.15
C GLN A 83 5.45 16.80 -11.62
N ASN A 84 6.06 16.94 -10.43
CA ASN A 84 6.27 18.21 -9.75
C ASN A 84 7.77 18.42 -9.41
N PRO A 85 8.66 18.52 -10.42
CA PRO A 85 10.10 18.60 -10.19
C PRO A 85 10.51 19.90 -9.48
N SER A 86 11.53 19.82 -8.64
CA SER A 86 12.13 21.01 -8.01
C SER A 86 12.92 21.86 -9.01
N SER A 87 13.38 23.03 -8.57
CA SER A 87 14.31 23.83 -9.36
C SER A 87 15.66 23.13 -9.53
N LEU A 88 16.34 23.39 -10.65
CA LEU A 88 17.63 22.74 -10.99
C LEU A 88 18.68 22.89 -9.88
N GLY A 89 18.73 24.07 -9.23
CA GLY A 89 19.67 24.33 -8.14
C GLY A 89 19.38 23.51 -6.88
N VAL A 90 18.10 23.34 -6.53
CA VAL A 90 17.68 22.50 -5.40
C VAL A 90 17.96 21.03 -5.72
N ALA A 91 17.57 20.56 -6.89
CA ALA A 91 17.81 19.18 -7.32
C ALA A 91 19.30 18.80 -7.26
N LEU A 92 20.17 19.66 -7.83
CA LEU A 92 21.61 19.43 -7.83
C LEU A 92 22.18 19.44 -6.41
N SER A 93 21.71 20.34 -5.55
CA SER A 93 22.17 20.45 -4.16
C SER A 93 21.79 19.20 -3.36
N VAL A 94 20.56 18.72 -3.47
CA VAL A 94 20.10 17.50 -2.79
C VAL A 94 20.90 16.28 -3.23
N LEU A 95 21.14 16.12 -4.54
CA LEU A 95 21.89 14.97 -5.07
C LEU A 95 23.35 14.96 -4.61
N LYS A 96 24.01 16.12 -4.59
CA LYS A 96 25.38 16.27 -4.06
C LYS A 96 25.46 16.02 -2.57
N GLU A 97 24.50 16.54 -1.81
CA GLU A 97 24.48 16.32 -0.37
C GLU A 97 24.19 14.85 -0.05
N THR A 98 23.30 14.19 -0.81
CA THR A 98 23.03 12.75 -0.67
C THR A 98 24.29 11.93 -0.91
N GLU A 99 25.08 12.25 -1.94
CA GLU A 99 26.39 11.62 -2.19
C GLU A 99 27.35 11.79 -0.99
N LYS A 100 27.39 12.99 -0.38
CA LYS A 100 28.26 13.27 0.76
C LYS A 100 27.88 12.53 2.04
N GLU A 101 26.59 12.25 2.28
CA GLU A 101 26.12 11.53 3.47
C GLU A 101 26.78 10.14 3.62
N PHE A 102 27.24 9.55 2.51
CA PHE A 102 27.96 8.28 2.51
C PHE A 102 29.48 8.40 2.71
N SER A 103 30.04 9.62 2.76
CA SER A 103 31.51 9.83 2.80
C SER A 103 32.18 9.24 4.04
N SER A 104 31.41 8.99 5.11
CA SER A 104 31.89 8.42 6.36
C SER A 104 31.96 6.89 6.36
N ASP A 105 31.35 6.22 5.37
CA ASP A 105 31.30 4.76 5.29
C ASP A 105 32.25 4.23 4.21
N ALA A 106 33.45 3.85 4.64
CA ALA A 106 34.48 3.29 3.75
C ALA A 106 34.11 1.91 3.18
N SER A 107 33.00 1.29 3.62
CA SER A 107 32.56 -0.02 3.12
C SER A 107 31.66 0.07 1.88
N LEU A 108 31.20 1.28 1.54
CA LEU A 108 30.32 1.55 0.40
C LEU A 108 31.06 2.30 -0.71
N GLU A 109 30.88 1.85 -1.94
CA GLU A 109 31.38 2.50 -3.14
C GLU A 109 30.23 3.29 -3.78
N ILE A 110 30.28 4.62 -3.63
CA ILE A 110 29.25 5.51 -4.15
C ILE A 110 29.73 6.18 -5.43
N SER A 111 28.86 6.23 -6.43
CA SER A 111 29.09 7.02 -7.64
C SER A 111 27.82 7.76 -8.04
N ARG A 112 27.98 8.86 -8.77
CA ARG A 112 26.85 9.68 -9.23
C ARG A 112 26.98 9.98 -10.71
N ALA A 113 25.90 9.74 -11.46
CA ALA A 113 25.84 10.11 -12.87
C ALA A 113 25.71 11.64 -13.01
N PRO A 114 26.27 12.25 -14.08
CA PRO A 114 26.31 13.69 -14.23
C PRO A 114 24.89 14.28 -14.38
N PHE A 115 24.65 15.37 -13.65
CA PHE A 115 23.37 16.08 -13.66
C PHE A 115 23.23 16.96 -14.91
N GLY A 116 22.02 17.05 -15.47
CA GLY A 116 21.71 17.95 -16.58
C GLY A 116 22.15 17.46 -17.96
N TRP A 117 22.35 16.16 -18.14
CA TRP A 117 22.70 15.54 -19.43
C TRP A 117 21.64 14.54 -19.88
N TYR A 118 21.33 14.54 -21.18
CA TYR A 118 20.78 13.37 -21.84
C TYR A 118 21.86 12.28 -21.84
N LYS A 119 21.49 11.09 -21.36
CA LYS A 119 22.39 9.97 -21.16
C LYS A 119 21.80 8.73 -21.83
N SER A 120 22.61 8.02 -22.59
CA SER A 120 22.30 6.63 -22.91
C SER A 120 22.69 5.76 -21.72
N PHE A 121 21.94 4.70 -21.44
CA PHE A 121 22.30 3.75 -20.40
C PHE A 121 21.77 2.35 -20.71
N ASP A 122 22.54 1.35 -20.30
CA ASP A 122 22.16 -0.06 -20.28
C ASP A 122 22.14 -0.52 -18.82
N ILE A 123 21.09 -1.25 -18.44
CA ILE A 123 20.94 -1.80 -17.09
C ILE A 123 20.48 -3.25 -17.19
N LYS A 124 21.02 -4.11 -16.33
CA LYS A 124 20.56 -5.50 -16.21
C LYS A 124 20.09 -5.78 -14.79
N CYS A 125 18.78 -5.68 -14.56
CA CYS A 125 18.16 -5.99 -13.28
C CYS A 125 18.33 -7.48 -12.91
N LYS A 126 18.56 -7.77 -11.63
CA LYS A 126 18.71 -9.15 -11.12
C LYS A 126 17.39 -9.93 -11.03
N GLY A 127 16.24 -9.25 -10.98
CA GLY A 127 14.91 -9.86 -11.07
C GLY A 127 14.43 -10.66 -9.84
N HIS A 128 14.99 -10.40 -8.65
CA HIS A 128 14.49 -11.00 -7.40
C HIS A 128 13.48 -10.08 -6.70
N PRO A 129 12.68 -10.53 -5.71
CA PRO A 129 11.59 -9.70 -5.14
C PRO A 129 12.00 -8.32 -4.59
N LEU A 130 13.25 -8.16 -4.14
CA LEU A 130 13.81 -6.88 -3.67
C LEU A 130 14.67 -6.16 -4.72
N SER A 131 14.65 -6.58 -5.99
CA SER A 131 15.51 -6.00 -7.03
C SER A 131 14.98 -4.69 -7.55
N GLU A 132 13.70 -4.39 -7.32
CA GLU A 132 13.04 -3.18 -7.80
C GLU A 132 12.18 -2.64 -6.65
N LEU A 133 12.51 -1.46 -6.14
CA LEU A 133 11.75 -0.82 -5.06
C LEU A 133 11.55 0.65 -5.37
N SER A 134 10.34 1.17 -5.14
CA SER A 134 10.07 2.60 -5.18
C SER A 134 9.87 3.17 -3.77
N ARG A 135 10.36 4.39 -3.55
CA ARG A 135 10.21 5.12 -2.29
C ARG A 135 9.90 6.59 -2.58
N SER A 136 9.13 7.21 -1.68
CA SER A 136 9.06 8.67 -1.59
C SER A 136 9.67 9.12 -0.28
N ILE A 137 10.57 10.09 -0.39
CA ILE A 137 11.38 10.65 0.68
C ILE A 137 10.93 12.08 0.93
N SER A 138 10.90 12.46 2.19
CA SER A 138 10.59 13.80 2.69
C SER A 138 11.50 14.12 3.86
N ALA A 139 11.85 15.39 4.01
CA ALA A 139 12.64 15.87 5.15
C ALA A 139 11.92 15.56 6.49
N GLY A 140 12.66 15.02 7.46
CA GLY A 140 12.15 14.66 8.78
C GLY A 140 11.68 13.21 8.95
N GLY A 141 11.84 12.34 7.95
CA GLY A 141 11.46 10.93 8.06
C GLY A 141 9.95 10.66 8.06
N GLU A 142 9.12 11.71 8.04
CA GLU A 142 7.68 11.62 7.80
C GLU A 142 7.42 11.36 6.32
N LYS A 143 7.48 10.08 5.93
CA LYS A 143 7.17 9.55 4.58
C LYS A 143 5.98 10.26 3.92
N LYS A 144 6.23 11.26 3.05
CA LYS A 144 5.22 11.80 2.14
C LYS A 144 5.08 10.84 0.97
N GLY A 145 4.07 10.00 1.06
CA GLY A 145 3.61 9.16 -0.05
C GLY A 145 4.39 7.86 -0.20
N LYS A 146 4.11 6.87 0.65
CA LYS A 146 4.29 5.49 0.19
C LYS A 146 3.54 5.35 -1.13
N ALA A 147 4.25 5.04 -2.22
CA ALA A 147 3.63 4.22 -3.24
C ALA A 147 3.09 2.98 -2.51
N GLU A 148 1.82 2.68 -2.74
CA GLU A 148 0.99 1.73 -2.01
C GLU A 148 1.63 0.34 -1.94
N GLU A 149 2.56 0.13 -1.02
CA GLU A 149 2.59 -1.13 -0.30
C GLU A 149 1.30 -1.12 0.52
N PRO A 150 0.36 -2.07 0.32
CA PRO A 150 -0.74 -2.22 1.25
C PRO A 150 -0.07 -2.28 2.61
N GLN A 151 -0.47 -1.41 3.54
CA GLN A 151 -0.08 -1.54 4.93
C GLN A 151 -0.54 -2.92 5.36
N ILE A 152 0.33 -3.93 5.23
CA ILE A 152 0.15 -5.24 5.84
C ILE A 152 0.25 -4.92 7.31
N SER A 153 -0.91 -4.69 7.90
CA SER A 153 -1.00 -4.14 9.21
C SER A 153 -0.30 -5.07 10.19
N ALA A 154 0.24 -4.50 11.27
CA ALA A 154 0.83 -5.29 12.35
C ALA A 154 -0.15 -6.38 12.86
N SER A 155 -1.46 -6.17 12.68
CA SER A 155 -2.51 -7.12 13.04
C SER A 155 -2.65 -8.30 12.08
N LEU A 156 -2.49 -8.13 10.75
CA LEU A 156 -2.45 -9.27 9.81
C LEU A 156 -1.27 -10.21 10.13
N LYS A 157 -0.10 -9.63 10.48
CA LYS A 157 1.08 -10.40 10.92
C LYS A 157 0.90 -11.08 12.29
N ALA A 158 0.00 -10.54 13.13
CA ALA A 158 -0.33 -11.12 14.43
C ALA A 158 -1.40 -12.22 14.31
N GLU A 159 -2.37 -12.10 13.40
CA GLU A 159 -3.36 -13.15 13.12
C GLU A 159 -2.72 -14.43 12.57
N ASP A 160 -1.67 -14.32 11.74
CA ASP A 160 -0.91 -15.49 11.26
C ASP A 160 -0.19 -16.24 12.37
N LYS A 161 0.09 -15.59 13.52
CA LYS A 161 0.71 -16.22 14.70
C LYS A 161 -0.30 -16.74 15.73
N LEU A 162 -1.59 -16.48 15.55
CA LEU A 162 -2.63 -16.90 16.49
C LEU A 162 -3.10 -18.32 16.17
N ALA A 163 -2.80 -19.26 17.07
CA ALA A 163 -3.32 -20.62 17.02
C ALA A 163 -4.84 -20.59 17.21
N LYS A 164 -5.60 -20.81 16.14
CA LYS A 164 -7.06 -20.84 16.17
C LYS A 164 -7.53 -22.11 16.87
N LYS A 165 -8.40 -21.97 17.88
CA LYS A 165 -9.11 -23.09 18.51
C LYS A 165 -10.57 -23.03 18.09
N TYR A 166 -11.08 -24.17 17.61
CA TYR A 166 -12.48 -24.31 17.21
C TYR A 166 -13.21 -25.14 18.27
N TYR A 167 -14.44 -24.76 18.58
CA TYR A 167 -15.31 -25.48 19.51
C TYR A 167 -16.74 -25.51 18.97
N ILE A 168 -17.48 -26.56 19.33
CA ILE A 168 -18.91 -26.70 19.07
C ILE A 168 -19.63 -26.52 20.40
N MET A 169 -20.52 -25.53 20.47
CA MET A 169 -21.35 -25.28 21.63
C MET A 169 -22.66 -26.04 21.48
N ASP A 170 -23.01 -26.87 22.47
CA ASP A 170 -24.32 -27.51 22.53
C ASP A 170 -25.40 -26.56 23.10
N LEU A 171 -26.66 -27.02 23.12
CA LEU A 171 -27.79 -26.25 23.62
C LEU A 171 -27.78 -26.05 25.14
N GLU A 172 -26.96 -26.81 25.86
CA GLU A 172 -26.74 -26.67 27.31
C GLU A 172 -25.57 -25.71 27.62
N GLY A 173 -24.84 -25.27 26.59
CA GLY A 173 -23.72 -24.34 26.70
C GLY A 173 -22.35 -25.00 26.88
N ASN A 174 -22.24 -26.33 26.76
CA ASN A 174 -20.94 -27.01 26.86
C ASN A 174 -20.17 -26.92 25.53
N LEU A 175 -18.85 -26.81 25.63
CA LEU A 175 -17.94 -26.70 24.48
C LEU A 175 -17.27 -28.04 24.19
N HIS A 176 -17.42 -28.51 22.95
CA HIS A 176 -16.85 -29.74 22.45
C HIS A 176 -15.79 -29.46 21.39
N GLU A 177 -14.68 -30.20 21.42
CA GLU A 177 -13.70 -30.13 20.34
C GLU A 177 -14.28 -30.76 19.06
N PRO A 178 -14.13 -30.15 17.87
CA PRO A 178 -14.70 -30.68 16.63
C PRO A 178 -14.31 -32.11 16.31
N GLU A 179 -13.12 -32.55 16.73
CA GLU A 179 -12.64 -33.93 16.51
C GLU A 179 -13.37 -34.98 17.38
N LYS A 180 -13.91 -34.55 18.53
CA LYS A 180 -14.56 -35.42 19.53
C LYS A 180 -16.09 -35.36 19.49
N PHE A 181 -16.65 -34.44 18.70
CA PHE A 181 -18.08 -34.24 18.61
C PHE A 181 -18.75 -35.26 17.67
N ASP A 182 -19.85 -35.87 18.11
CA ASP A 182 -20.61 -36.80 17.26
C ASP A 182 -21.53 -36.03 16.29
N PHE A 183 -21.08 -35.96 15.04
CA PHE A 183 -21.86 -35.36 13.96
C PHE A 183 -22.88 -36.30 13.30
N SER A 184 -23.03 -37.55 13.75
CA SER A 184 -23.90 -38.54 13.11
C SER A 184 -25.33 -38.02 12.90
N LYS A 185 -25.86 -37.29 13.88
CA LYS A 185 -27.19 -36.66 13.85
C LYS A 185 -27.21 -35.25 13.24
N PHE A 186 -26.05 -34.63 13.01
CA PHE A 186 -25.91 -33.22 12.64
C PHE A 186 -25.11 -33.01 11.36
N GLN A 187 -25.60 -33.56 10.24
CA GLN A 187 -24.89 -33.49 8.95
C GLN A 187 -24.67 -32.06 8.45
N ASN A 188 -25.63 -31.14 8.66
CA ASN A 188 -25.47 -29.74 8.27
C ASN A 188 -24.42 -29.01 9.11
N LEU A 189 -24.38 -29.30 10.42
CA LEU A 189 -23.36 -28.77 11.32
C LEU A 189 -21.96 -29.25 10.93
N LYS A 190 -21.84 -30.52 10.53
CA LYS A 190 -20.58 -31.08 10.01
C LYS A 190 -20.09 -30.33 8.77
N LYS A 191 -20.98 -30.07 7.82
CA LYS A 191 -20.65 -29.29 6.60
C LYS A 191 -20.20 -27.88 6.95
N PHE A 192 -20.91 -27.21 7.86
CA PHE A 192 -20.58 -25.86 8.32
C PHE A 192 -19.22 -25.81 9.05
N ALA A 193 -18.99 -26.71 10.01
CA ALA A 193 -17.73 -26.78 10.75
C ALA A 193 -16.54 -27.05 9.82
N ASN A 194 -16.68 -27.98 8.88
CA ASN A 194 -15.65 -28.27 7.89
C ASN A 194 -15.37 -27.07 6.97
N TYR A 195 -16.42 -26.34 6.56
CA TYR A 195 -16.28 -25.13 5.76
C TYR A 195 -15.47 -24.05 6.50
N GLU A 196 -15.81 -23.76 7.76
CA GLU A 196 -15.11 -22.77 8.59
C GLU A 196 -13.65 -23.17 8.93
N MET A 197 -13.38 -24.47 9.09
CA MET A 197 -12.04 -24.99 9.40
C MET A 197 -11.14 -25.08 8.16
N SER A 198 -11.69 -25.38 6.98
CA SER A 198 -10.92 -25.63 5.75
C SER A 198 -10.34 -24.36 5.09
N LYS A 199 -10.81 -23.16 5.47
CA LYS A 199 -10.36 -21.86 4.91
C LYS A 199 -10.43 -21.72 3.37
N VAL A 200 -11.07 -22.64 2.65
CA VAL A 200 -11.21 -22.54 1.19
C VAL A 200 -12.28 -21.48 0.88
N ARG A 201 -11.84 -20.23 0.75
CA ARG A 201 -12.69 -19.08 0.38
C ARG A 201 -12.65 -18.77 -1.13
N ALA A 202 -11.84 -19.51 -1.88
CA ALA A 202 -11.81 -19.42 -3.33
C ALA A 202 -13.03 -20.18 -3.88
N TYR A 203 -13.93 -19.44 -4.53
CA TYR A 203 -15.02 -20.04 -5.26
C TYR A 203 -14.49 -20.53 -6.61
N ASP A 204 -14.53 -21.83 -6.87
CA ASP A 204 -14.13 -22.42 -8.16
C ASP A 204 -15.06 -22.03 -9.32
N LYS A 205 -16.31 -21.66 -8.99
CA LYS A 205 -17.34 -21.24 -9.95
C LYS A 205 -18.11 -20.05 -9.41
N GLU A 206 -18.54 -19.18 -10.32
CA GLU A 206 -19.42 -18.06 -10.01
C GLU A 206 -20.68 -18.58 -9.29
N PRO A 207 -20.99 -18.05 -8.08
CA PRO A 207 -22.17 -18.48 -7.36
C PRO A 207 -23.47 -18.26 -8.16
N PRO A 208 -24.42 -19.21 -8.13
CA PRO A 208 -25.63 -19.16 -8.97
C PRO A 208 -26.53 -17.96 -8.66
N HIS A 209 -26.47 -17.42 -7.43
CA HIS A 209 -27.25 -16.26 -7.04
C HIS A 209 -26.88 -15.00 -7.83
N ILE A 210 -25.65 -14.87 -8.34
CA ILE A 210 -25.23 -13.70 -9.12
C ILE A 210 -26.03 -13.61 -10.43
N LYS A 211 -26.17 -14.74 -11.13
CA LYS A 211 -26.98 -14.82 -12.35
C LYS A 211 -28.45 -14.46 -12.08
N LEU A 212 -29.04 -15.01 -11.02
CA LEU A 212 -30.43 -14.73 -10.64
C LEU A 212 -30.65 -13.25 -10.27
N MET A 213 -29.72 -12.63 -9.53
CA MET A 213 -29.82 -11.21 -9.17
C MET A 213 -29.84 -10.30 -10.41
N LYS A 214 -29.04 -10.64 -11.44
CA LYS A 214 -29.04 -9.92 -12.72
C LYS A 214 -30.33 -10.17 -13.50
N GLU A 215 -30.74 -11.43 -13.66
CA GLU A 215 -31.96 -11.81 -14.40
C GLU A 215 -33.23 -11.15 -13.83
N HIS A 216 -33.32 -11.01 -12.51
CA HIS A 216 -34.46 -10.39 -11.85
C HIS A 216 -34.34 -8.87 -11.64
N ASN A 217 -33.30 -8.24 -12.19
CA ASN A 217 -33.00 -6.82 -11.98
C ASN A 217 -33.02 -6.46 -10.49
N ILE A 218 -32.34 -7.24 -9.65
CA ILE A 218 -32.15 -6.95 -8.23
C ILE A 218 -30.92 -6.05 -8.09
N SER A 219 -29.76 -6.56 -8.48
CA SER A 219 -28.50 -5.82 -8.46
C SER A 219 -27.53 -6.35 -9.52
N ASP A 220 -26.62 -5.48 -9.96
CA ASP A 220 -25.52 -5.82 -10.86
C ASP A 220 -24.29 -4.96 -10.50
N TYR A 221 -23.16 -5.27 -11.10
CA TYR A 221 -21.93 -4.49 -10.98
C TYR A 221 -22.08 -3.12 -11.67
N GLU A 222 -21.49 -2.10 -11.07
CA GLU A 222 -21.37 -0.77 -11.65
C GLU A 222 -19.96 -0.60 -12.23
N PRO A 223 -19.76 -0.58 -13.56
CA PRO A 223 -18.43 -0.40 -14.16
C PRO A 223 -17.74 0.91 -13.76
N GLY A 224 -18.52 1.95 -13.42
CA GLY A 224 -18.00 3.21 -12.92
C GLY A 224 -17.65 3.23 -11.42
N SER A 225 -17.78 2.10 -10.71
CA SER A 225 -17.55 2.01 -9.27
C SER A 225 -16.59 0.87 -8.94
N ASP A 226 -15.92 0.98 -7.79
CA ASP A 226 -15.00 -0.06 -7.36
C ASP A 226 -15.74 -1.31 -6.87
N CYS A 227 -15.06 -2.46 -6.97
CA CYS A 227 -15.61 -3.77 -6.71
C CYS A 227 -16.24 -3.89 -5.31
N GLY A 228 -17.51 -4.32 -5.30
CA GLY A 228 -18.33 -4.42 -4.09
C GLY A 228 -19.36 -3.29 -3.95
N ASN A 229 -19.23 -2.20 -4.71
CA ASN A 229 -20.29 -1.21 -4.89
C ASN A 229 -21.23 -1.67 -6.00
N LEU A 230 -22.39 -2.21 -5.62
CA LEU A 230 -23.38 -2.72 -6.56
C LEU A 230 -24.35 -1.62 -7.00
N ARG A 231 -24.74 -1.65 -8.28
CA ARG A 231 -25.89 -0.92 -8.79
C ARG A 231 -27.15 -1.68 -8.41
N TRP A 232 -28.04 -1.02 -7.67
CA TRP A 232 -29.36 -1.56 -7.33
C TRP A 232 -30.40 -1.03 -8.31
N TYR A 233 -31.11 -1.95 -8.96
CA TYR A 233 -32.23 -1.62 -9.85
C TYR A 233 -33.51 -1.35 -9.04
N PRO A 234 -34.61 -0.88 -9.64
CA PRO A 234 -35.84 -0.56 -8.90
C PRO A 234 -36.35 -1.70 -8.01
N ASN A 235 -36.37 -2.95 -8.51
CA ASN A 235 -36.81 -4.10 -7.73
C ASN A 235 -35.90 -4.35 -6.52
N GLY A 236 -34.58 -4.38 -6.74
CA GLY A 236 -33.64 -4.57 -5.65
C GLY A 236 -33.62 -3.41 -4.65
N THR A 237 -33.79 -2.17 -5.12
CA THR A 237 -33.90 -0.99 -4.25
C THR A 237 -35.12 -1.10 -3.34
N LEU A 238 -36.27 -1.52 -3.87
CA LEU A 238 -37.48 -1.76 -3.08
C LEU A 238 -37.24 -2.85 -2.03
N ILE A 239 -36.74 -4.02 -2.45
CA ILE A 239 -36.45 -5.15 -1.54
C ILE A 239 -35.48 -4.71 -0.44
N LYS A 240 -34.37 -4.07 -0.81
CA LYS A 240 -33.35 -3.58 0.13
C LYS A 240 -33.94 -2.63 1.15
N ARG A 241 -34.70 -1.63 0.72
CA ARG A 241 -35.32 -0.63 1.62
C ARG A 241 -36.34 -1.25 2.57
N LEU A 242 -37.16 -2.19 2.09
CA LEU A 242 -38.12 -2.88 2.95
C LEU A 242 -37.44 -3.72 4.03
N LEU A 243 -36.33 -4.39 3.67
CA LEU A 243 -35.52 -5.14 4.64
C LEU A 243 -34.85 -4.22 5.65
N GLU A 244 -34.24 -3.12 5.18
CA GLU A 244 -33.63 -2.10 6.04
C GLU A 244 -34.67 -1.55 7.05
N GLN A 245 -35.85 -1.17 6.57
CA GLN A 245 -36.93 -0.68 7.41
C GLN A 245 -37.36 -1.73 8.46
N SER A 246 -37.60 -2.97 8.05
CA SER A 246 -38.04 -4.03 8.95
C SER A 246 -37.01 -4.33 10.06
N ILE A 247 -35.72 -4.35 9.71
CA ILE A 247 -34.64 -4.55 10.67
C ILE A 247 -34.55 -3.36 11.63
N THR A 248 -34.65 -2.13 11.12
CA THR A 248 -34.66 -0.92 11.94
C THR A 248 -35.82 -0.93 12.93
N GLU A 249 -37.03 -1.26 12.48
CA GLU A 249 -38.21 -1.39 13.34
C GLU A 249 -38.00 -2.44 14.45
N CYS A 250 -37.41 -3.59 14.10
CA CYS A 250 -37.06 -4.62 15.07
C CYS A 250 -36.09 -4.10 16.14
N CYS A 251 -35.01 -3.42 15.73
CA CYS A 251 -34.03 -2.84 16.66
C CYS A 251 -34.65 -1.75 17.55
N VAL A 252 -35.48 -0.88 16.99
CA VAL A 252 -36.16 0.20 17.73
C VAL A 252 -37.14 -0.36 18.75
N ASN A 253 -37.94 -1.37 18.37
CA ASN A 253 -38.87 -2.03 19.30
C ASN A 253 -38.15 -2.73 20.46
N TYR A 254 -36.90 -3.14 20.25
CA TYR A 254 -36.03 -3.71 21.29
C TYR A 254 -35.34 -2.64 22.17
N GLY A 255 -35.63 -1.35 21.93
CA GLY A 255 -35.06 -0.22 22.67
C GLY A 255 -33.81 0.41 22.03
N GLY A 256 -33.46 0.01 20.81
CA GLY A 256 -32.38 0.63 20.04
C GLY A 256 -32.76 2.04 19.56
N MET A 257 -31.75 2.90 19.38
CA MET A 257 -31.92 4.22 18.79
C MET A 257 -31.00 4.35 17.58
N GLU A 258 -31.54 4.87 16.48
CA GLU A 258 -30.77 5.11 15.27
C GLU A 258 -29.86 6.33 15.45
N VAL A 259 -28.60 6.20 15.02
CA VAL A 259 -27.62 7.29 15.00
C VAL A 259 -27.07 7.41 13.59
N GLU A 260 -27.36 8.54 12.94
CA GLU A 260 -26.70 8.90 11.70
C GLU A 260 -25.28 9.38 12.00
N THR A 261 -24.31 8.81 11.28
CA THR A 261 -22.89 9.06 11.51
C THR A 261 -22.21 9.49 10.20
N PRO A 262 -21.19 10.36 10.25
CA PRO A 262 -20.53 10.86 9.05
C PRO A 262 -20.01 9.76 8.11
N LEU A 263 -20.01 10.06 6.82
CA LEU A 263 -19.49 9.16 5.78
C LEU A 263 -17.95 9.16 5.71
N MET A 264 -17.34 10.29 6.05
CA MET A 264 -15.89 10.51 6.01
C MET A 264 -15.38 10.93 7.38
N TYR A 265 -14.21 10.45 7.76
CA TYR A 265 -13.57 10.76 9.03
C TYR A 265 -12.08 11.08 8.84
N ASP A 266 -11.55 11.91 9.73
CA ASP A 266 -10.13 12.29 9.73
C ASP A 266 -9.24 11.06 9.99
N PHE A 267 -8.31 10.81 9.07
CA PHE A 267 -7.37 9.69 9.15
C PHE A 267 -6.43 9.80 10.36
N GLU A 268 -6.12 11.03 10.79
CA GLU A 268 -5.17 11.29 11.88
C GLU A 268 -5.82 11.23 13.26
N HIS A 269 -7.14 11.03 13.36
CA HIS A 269 -7.81 10.90 14.64
C HIS A 269 -7.27 9.69 15.45
N PRO A 270 -6.75 9.87 16.68
CA PRO A 270 -6.03 8.82 17.41
C PRO A 270 -6.81 7.52 17.64
N ALA A 271 -8.12 7.60 17.86
CA ALA A 271 -8.98 6.43 18.04
C ALA A 271 -9.18 5.65 16.73
N LEU A 272 -9.29 6.37 15.62
CA LEU A 272 -9.53 5.79 14.29
C LEU A 272 -8.24 5.21 13.73
N LYS A 273 -7.12 5.91 13.87
CA LYS A 273 -5.79 5.44 13.45
C LYS A 273 -5.43 4.08 14.04
N LYS A 274 -5.75 3.81 15.31
CA LYS A 274 -5.54 2.50 15.94
C LYS A 274 -6.42 1.41 15.33
N TYR A 275 -7.67 1.73 15.02
CA TYR A 275 -8.62 0.79 14.47
C TYR A 275 -8.34 0.47 12.99
N LEU A 276 -8.00 1.48 12.18
CA LEU A 276 -7.60 1.32 10.77
C LEU A 276 -6.36 0.41 10.66
N ASN A 277 -5.40 0.56 11.57
CA ASN A 277 -4.27 -0.36 11.69
C ASN A 277 -4.66 -1.80 12.10
N ARG A 278 -5.84 -2.01 12.69
CA ARG A 278 -6.29 -3.35 13.10
C ARG A 278 -7.01 -4.09 11.98
N PHE A 279 -7.76 -3.36 11.16
CA PHE A 279 -8.54 -3.90 10.05
C PHE A 279 -8.13 -3.24 8.73
N PRO A 280 -7.03 -3.68 8.08
CA PRO A 280 -6.58 -3.15 6.79
C PRO A 280 -7.46 -3.67 5.64
N ALA A 281 -8.78 -3.67 5.82
CA ALA A 281 -9.73 -3.93 4.76
C ALA A 281 -9.56 -2.87 3.65
N ARG A 282 -10.09 -3.16 2.45
CA ARG A 282 -10.19 -2.18 1.36
C ARG A 282 -10.92 -0.93 1.88
N GLN A 283 -10.16 0.13 2.14
CA GLN A 283 -10.64 1.42 2.57
C GLN A 283 -10.29 2.43 1.48
N TYR A 284 -11.17 3.38 1.21
CA TYR A 284 -10.83 4.50 0.35
C TYR A 284 -10.27 5.63 1.20
N THR A 285 -9.12 6.16 0.78
CA THR A 285 -8.59 7.42 1.31
C THR A 285 -8.99 8.54 0.37
N VAL A 286 -9.69 9.54 0.90
CA VAL A 286 -10.11 10.74 0.18
C VAL A 286 -9.21 11.89 0.63
N LEU A 287 -8.55 12.54 -0.32
CA LEU A 287 -7.76 13.75 -0.07
C LEU A 287 -8.65 14.97 -0.30
N SER A 288 -8.78 15.81 0.71
CA SER A 288 -9.46 17.11 0.63
C SER A 288 -8.50 18.19 1.10
N ASP A 289 -8.05 19.03 0.17
CA ASP A 289 -6.95 19.98 0.36
C ASP A 289 -5.70 19.28 0.92
N ASP A 290 -5.17 19.77 2.05
CA ASP A 290 -4.02 19.22 2.75
C ASP A 290 -4.38 18.11 3.75
N LYS A 291 -5.65 17.69 3.82
CA LYS A 291 -6.13 16.71 4.79
C LYS A 291 -6.55 15.41 4.13
N SER A 292 -6.21 14.31 4.79
CA SER A 292 -6.61 12.96 4.38
C SER A 292 -7.75 12.44 5.25
N TYR A 293 -8.79 11.98 4.60
CA TYR A 293 -9.96 11.37 5.20
C TYR A 293 -10.05 9.92 4.75
N PHE A 294 -10.69 9.06 5.54
CA PHE A 294 -11.11 7.75 5.06
C PHE A 294 -12.62 7.73 4.80
N LEU A 295 -13.02 7.10 3.71
CA LEU A 295 -14.42 6.90 3.34
C LEU A 295 -14.92 5.58 3.93
N ARG A 296 -16.05 5.63 4.61
CA ARG A 296 -16.69 4.44 5.15
C ARG A 296 -17.38 3.64 4.04
N PHE A 297 -16.75 2.55 3.60
CA PHE A 297 -17.30 1.65 2.59
C PHE A 297 -18.26 0.57 3.14
N ALA A 298 -17.90 -0.12 4.23
CA ALA A 298 -18.72 -1.22 4.77
C ALA A 298 -18.54 -1.51 6.28
N ALA A 299 -17.66 -0.79 6.97
CA ALA A 299 -17.32 -1.06 8.37
C ALA A 299 -17.93 -0.03 9.33
N CYS A 300 -18.33 -0.52 10.51
CA CYS A 300 -18.96 0.29 11.56
C CYS A 300 -17.91 1.08 12.35
N PHE A 301 -17.47 2.24 11.84
CA PHE A 301 -16.51 3.11 12.54
C PHE A 301 -17.18 4.08 13.52
N GLY A 302 -18.47 4.35 13.34
CA GLY A 302 -19.22 5.32 14.16
C GLY A 302 -19.35 4.93 15.64
N GLN A 303 -19.23 3.64 15.95
CA GLN A 303 -19.32 3.14 17.33
C GLN A 303 -18.12 3.56 18.22
N PHE A 304 -16.99 3.95 17.63
CA PHE A 304 -15.74 4.20 18.36
C PHE A 304 -15.50 5.67 18.75
N LEU A 305 -16.43 6.56 18.42
CA LEU A 305 -16.33 7.99 18.69
C LEU A 305 -17.41 8.51 19.65
N MET A 306 -18.23 7.59 20.21
CA MET A 306 -19.19 7.87 21.29
C MET A 306 -18.59 7.53 22.65
#